data_AF-A0A4R4G1X9-F1
#
_entry.id   AF-A0A4R4G1X9-F1
#
_cell.length_a   1.000
_cell.length_b   1.000
_cell.length_c   1.000
_cell.angle_alpha   90.00
_cell.angle_beta   90.00
_cell.angle_gamma   90.00
#
_symmetry.space_group_name_H-M   'P 1'
#
loop_
_entity.id
_entity.type
_entity.pdbx_description
1 polymer ?
#
loop_
_entity_poly.entity_id
_entity_poly.type
_entity_poly.pdbx_seq_one_letter_code
_entity_poly.pdbx_strand_id
1 'polypeptide(L)'
;MHETSCEHSFLESLQTPGKPCIHPWFYLWINAAGDATVCPQNRIRLGSLEQFSLPELWNNETIRNIRQSFLEGDYEKGGCERECPYLRGVYTHAAQPIPPRELIFPDIDPRRLDPSGKASSNLRQGIEDYRSQRLYAEALPAVLDCQSILACNAGCIMCGQPHASKLKHSPKIKDEIEKAGQYLSAIRWQGGEVFLDKNFTHDVQVIGEAGDEAMRKIIITNGSLLDAQKIDAILNLRGDTRFIVSMDGAVPETVNTIRYHLDHAKIFGTITVLADRQKQVGRNDLVLWNYTVMRSNIDEVTLAITIADSLGVDINLAAIQGNYPNENFFEFPLVEPEQWERYLVSWEASAARASITVSGIEGLRHRYRC
;
A
#
# COMPACT_ATOMS: atom_id res chain seq x y z
N MET A 1 -14.53 20.91 -19.55
CA MET A 1 -13.68 21.62 -18.58
C MET A 1 -13.57 20.72 -17.38
N HIS A 2 -12.54 19.87 -17.37
CA HIS A 2 -12.26 18.99 -16.25
C HIS A 2 -11.52 19.84 -15.22
N GLU A 3 -12.16 20.12 -14.07
CA GLU A 3 -11.44 20.59 -12.91
C GLU A 3 -10.42 19.51 -12.55
N THR A 4 -9.17 19.79 -12.87
CA THR A 4 -8.02 19.10 -12.31
C THR A 4 -8.16 19.17 -10.80
N SER A 5 -8.51 18.06 -10.16
CA SER A 5 -8.32 17.88 -8.73
C SER A 5 -6.82 17.96 -8.48
N CYS A 6 -6.32 19.18 -8.28
CA CYS A 6 -5.07 19.40 -7.57
C CYS A 6 -5.39 19.01 -6.11
N GLU A 7 -5.40 17.70 -5.87
CA GLU A 7 -5.56 17.10 -4.56
C GLU A 7 -4.44 17.64 -3.68
N HIS A 8 -4.78 18.23 -2.53
CA HIS A 8 -3.76 18.62 -1.57
C HIS A 8 -3.21 17.36 -0.93
N SER A 9 -2.14 16.82 -1.52
CA SER A 9 -1.44 15.65 -1.03
C SER A 9 -0.80 15.97 0.33
N PHE A 10 -1.20 15.21 1.36
CA PHE A 10 -0.55 15.27 2.66
C PHE A 10 0.93 14.91 2.54
N LEU A 11 1.25 13.90 1.72
CA LEU A 11 2.63 13.49 1.44
C LEU A 11 3.46 14.59 0.78
N GLU A 12 2.96 15.27 -0.25
CA GLU A 12 3.70 16.36 -0.90
C GLU A 12 4.00 17.51 0.07
N SER A 13 3.13 17.75 1.04
CA SER A 13 3.30 18.82 2.03
C SER A 13 4.30 18.48 3.14
N LEU A 14 4.39 17.21 3.54
CA LEU A 14 5.11 16.80 4.75
C LEU A 14 6.37 15.98 4.44
N GLN A 15 6.33 15.08 3.47
CA GLN A 15 7.44 14.22 3.07
C GLN A 15 8.31 14.91 2.00
N THR A 16 8.98 15.99 2.39
CA THR A 16 9.82 16.80 1.51
C THR A 16 11.31 16.41 1.58
N PRO A 17 12.13 16.79 0.58
CA PRO A 17 13.56 16.45 0.57
C PRO A 17 14.30 16.92 1.83
N GLY A 18 15.23 16.09 2.31
CA GLY A 18 16.03 16.36 3.50
C GLY A 18 15.26 16.25 4.83
N LYS A 19 13.98 15.85 4.81
CA LYS A 19 13.19 15.60 6.02
C LYS A 19 13.11 14.11 6.34
N PRO A 20 13.00 13.71 7.61
CA PRO A 20 12.81 12.32 8.02
C PRO A 20 11.59 11.66 7.36
N CYS A 21 11.66 10.35 7.10
CA CYS A 21 10.46 9.55 6.80
C CYS A 21 9.38 9.76 7.88
N ILE A 22 8.15 10.05 7.48
CA ILE A 22 7.06 10.39 8.38
C ILE A 22 6.46 9.17 9.11
N HIS A 23 6.72 7.95 8.65
CA HIS A 23 6.04 6.74 9.15
C HIS A 23 6.01 6.60 10.68
N PRO A 24 7.10 6.82 11.44
CA PRO A 24 7.08 6.69 12.90
C PRO A 24 6.13 7.65 13.65
N TRP A 25 5.54 8.64 12.97
CA TRP A 25 4.59 9.61 13.53
C TRP A 25 3.16 9.45 13.00
N PHE A 26 2.92 8.66 11.94
CA PHE A 26 1.60 8.56 11.33
C PHE A 26 1.15 7.15 10.97
N TYR A 27 2.08 6.21 10.81
CA TYR A 27 1.81 4.91 10.18
C TYR A 27 2.19 3.76 11.11
N LEU A 28 1.31 2.76 11.20
CA LEU A 28 1.59 1.52 11.89
C LEU A 28 1.19 0.32 11.02
N TRP A 29 2.13 -0.60 10.79
CA TRP A 29 1.85 -1.89 10.18
C TRP A 29 1.63 -2.95 11.25
N ILE A 30 0.58 -3.76 11.09
CA ILE A 30 0.21 -4.83 12.02
C ILE A 30 0.13 -6.14 11.24
N ASN A 31 0.90 -7.14 11.65
CA ASN A 31 0.90 -8.46 11.01
C ASN A 31 -0.29 -9.34 11.49
N ALA A 32 -0.47 -10.50 10.88
CA ALA A 32 -1.57 -11.41 11.23
C ALA A 32 -1.55 -11.93 12.68
N ALA A 33 -0.40 -11.87 13.36
CA ALA A 33 -0.21 -12.21 14.78
C ALA A 33 -0.43 -11.01 15.73
N GLY A 34 -0.75 -9.83 15.19
CA GLY A 34 -0.86 -8.58 15.94
C GLY A 34 0.46 -7.87 16.20
N ASP A 35 1.58 -8.35 15.65
CA ASP A 35 2.87 -7.69 15.83
C ASP A 35 2.95 -6.40 15.02
N ALA A 36 3.44 -5.35 15.67
CA ALA A 36 3.49 -4.01 15.10
C ALA A 36 4.92 -3.59 14.74
N THR A 37 5.03 -2.89 13.60
CA THR A 37 6.24 -2.18 13.15
C THR A 37 5.84 -0.83 12.54
N VAL A 38 6.78 0.11 12.37
CA VAL A 38 6.47 1.43 11.80
C VAL A 38 6.13 1.40 10.30
N CYS A 39 6.46 0.31 9.58
CA CYS A 39 6.04 0.05 8.20
C CYS A 39 6.36 -1.41 7.82
N PRO A 40 5.79 -1.99 6.74
CA PRO A 40 6.09 -3.38 6.34
C PRO A 40 7.55 -3.63 5.94
N GLN A 41 8.35 -2.58 5.74
CA GLN A 41 9.78 -2.64 5.41
C GLN A 41 10.68 -2.25 6.59
N ASN A 42 10.14 -2.28 7.81
CA ASN A 42 10.90 -2.08 9.04
C ASN A 42 11.05 -3.41 9.79
N ARG A 43 12.26 -3.72 10.25
CA ARG A 43 12.58 -4.99 10.92
C ARG A 43 12.50 -4.94 12.45
N ILE A 44 12.23 -3.77 13.04
CA ILE A 44 12.19 -3.61 14.50
C ILE A 44 10.75 -3.78 14.98
N ARG A 45 10.50 -4.91 15.66
CA ARG A 45 9.22 -5.20 16.30
C ARG A 45 9.01 -4.28 17.50
N LEU A 46 7.88 -3.56 17.51
CA LEU A 46 7.48 -2.70 18.61
C LEU A 46 6.82 -3.49 19.75
N GLY A 47 6.17 -4.60 19.43
CA GLY A 47 5.39 -5.43 20.35
C GLY A 47 4.19 -6.02 19.62
N SER A 48 3.21 -6.53 20.36
CA SER A 48 1.99 -7.13 19.80
C SER A 48 0.74 -6.54 20.46
N LEU A 49 -0.31 -6.33 19.65
CA LEU A 49 -1.65 -5.98 20.14
C LEU A 49 -2.31 -7.10 20.96
N GLU A 50 -1.75 -8.32 20.94
CA GLU A 50 -2.14 -9.37 21.88
C GLU A 50 -1.72 -9.07 23.32
N GLN A 51 -0.69 -8.25 23.50
CA GLN A 51 -0.07 -8.00 24.80
C GLN A 51 -0.30 -6.57 25.29
N PHE A 52 -0.27 -5.60 24.37
CA PHE A 52 -0.32 -4.18 24.67
C PHE A 52 -1.47 -3.50 23.93
N SER A 53 -2.01 -2.43 24.50
CA SER A 53 -2.93 -1.55 23.77
C SER A 53 -2.20 -0.75 22.70
N LEU A 54 -2.95 -0.22 21.72
CA LEU A 54 -2.36 0.60 20.66
C LEU A 54 -1.55 1.81 21.18
N PRO A 55 -2.03 2.62 22.16
CA PRO A 55 -1.26 3.74 22.69
C PRO A 55 0.02 3.33 23.40
N GLU A 56 0.02 2.17 24.09
CA GLU A 56 1.20 1.64 24.77
C GLU A 56 2.28 1.25 23.75
N LEU A 57 1.92 0.57 22.66
CA LEU A 57 2.85 0.26 21.56
C LEU A 57 3.39 1.52 20.89
N TRP A 58 2.51 2.48 20.63
CA TRP A 58 2.83 3.68 19.83
C TRP A 58 3.79 4.67 20.49
N ASN A 59 4.02 4.53 21.79
CA ASN A 59 4.93 5.39 22.55
C ASN A 59 5.89 4.63 23.48
N ASN A 60 6.07 3.33 23.27
CA ASN A 60 7.07 2.58 24.02
C ASN A 60 8.49 3.02 23.69
N GLU A 61 9.46 2.54 24.47
CA GLU A 61 10.87 2.89 24.29
C GLU A 61 11.39 2.59 22.88
N THR A 62 10.99 1.46 22.30
CA THR A 62 11.45 1.01 20.98
C THR A 62 11.10 2.01 19.87
N ILE A 63 9.84 2.44 19.75
CA ILE A 63 9.46 3.41 18.71
C ILE A 63 10.05 4.80 18.95
N ARG A 64 10.27 5.20 20.21
CA ARG A 64 10.97 6.46 20.52
C ARG A 64 12.41 6.44 20.04
N ASN A 65 13.10 5.30 20.17
CA ASN A 65 14.46 5.12 19.65
C ASN A 65 14.48 5.09 18.10
N ILE A 66 13.44 4.53 17.47
CA ILE A 66 13.28 4.59 16.00
C ILE A 66 13.08 6.05 15.54
N ARG A 67 12.20 6.81 16.20
CA ARG A 67 11.99 8.25 15.92
C ARG A 67 13.30 9.01 16.02
N GLN A 68 14.08 8.80 17.08
CA GLN A 68 15.41 9.42 17.23
C GLN A 68 16.34 9.06 16.07
N SER A 69 16.45 7.78 15.72
CA SER A 69 17.30 7.32 14.62
C SER A 69 16.88 7.94 13.29
N PHE A 70 15.57 8.08 13.05
CA PHE A 70 15.03 8.71 11.85
C PHE A 70 15.28 10.22 11.83
N LEU A 71 15.34 10.92 12.97
CA LEU A 71 15.72 12.34 13.05
C LEU A 71 17.21 12.54 12.75
N GLU A 72 18.05 11.59 13.18
CA GLU A 72 19.50 11.59 12.96
C GLU A 72 19.90 11.13 11.54
N GLY A 73 18.96 10.58 10.77
CA GLY A 73 19.22 10.00 9.46
C GLY A 73 19.82 8.58 9.50
N ASP A 74 19.89 7.96 10.68
CA ASP A 74 20.42 6.60 10.88
C ASP A 74 19.32 5.55 10.66
N TYR A 75 18.95 5.38 9.38
CA TYR A 75 17.88 4.45 8.98
C TYR A 75 18.25 2.98 9.13
N GLU A 76 19.54 2.65 9.10
CA GLU A 76 20.03 1.29 9.35
C GLU A 76 19.78 0.89 10.80
N LYS A 77 20.18 1.74 11.76
CA LYS A 77 19.85 1.55 13.19
C LYS A 77 18.34 1.62 13.44
N GLY A 78 17.64 2.46 12.68
CA GLY A 78 16.18 2.52 12.66
C GLY A 78 15.51 1.26 12.10
N GLY A 79 16.26 0.30 11.54
CA GLY A 79 15.78 -1.00 11.09
C GLY A 79 15.09 -1.00 9.72
N CYS A 80 15.38 -0.02 8.87
CA CYS A 80 14.75 0.11 7.55
C CYS A 80 15.41 -0.82 6.52
N GLU A 81 14.60 -1.36 5.61
CA GLU A 81 15.13 -1.92 4.37
C GLU A 81 15.69 -0.80 3.48
N ARG A 82 16.95 -0.95 3.07
CA ARG A 82 17.65 -0.01 2.18
C ARG A 82 16.90 0.26 0.88
N GLU A 83 16.19 -0.75 0.38
CA GLU A 83 15.48 -0.71 -0.89
C GLU A 83 14.03 -0.20 -0.78
N CYS A 84 13.65 0.43 0.34
CA CYS A 84 12.32 1.02 0.46
C CYS A 84 12.17 2.23 -0.48
N PRO A 85 10.94 2.55 -0.96
CA PRO A 85 10.71 3.67 -1.88
C PRO A 85 11.21 5.02 -1.35
N TYR A 86 11.31 5.17 -0.03
CA TYR A 86 11.83 6.38 0.59
C TYR A 86 13.37 6.50 0.53
N LEU A 87 14.09 5.40 0.77
CA LEU A 87 15.55 5.42 0.84
C LEU A 87 16.22 5.25 -0.53
N ARG A 88 15.53 4.62 -1.49
CA ARG A 88 16.04 4.36 -2.87
C ARG A 88 17.49 3.88 -2.89
N GLY A 89 17.86 3.00 -1.95
CA GLY A 89 19.18 2.38 -1.90
C GLY A 89 20.21 3.03 -0.98
N VAL A 90 19.90 4.14 -0.32
CA VAL A 90 20.86 4.88 0.51
C VAL A 90 20.26 5.19 1.88
N TYR A 91 20.99 4.89 2.97
CA TYR A 91 20.56 5.18 4.35
C TYR A 91 20.72 6.65 4.73
N THR A 92 20.05 7.53 4.00
CA THR A 92 20.00 8.98 4.28
C THR A 92 18.60 9.49 4.08
N HIS A 93 18.32 10.74 4.50
CA HIS A 93 17.08 11.38 4.07
C HIS A 93 17.00 11.44 2.55
N ALA A 94 15.78 11.37 2.01
CA ALA A 94 15.57 11.50 0.58
C ALA A 94 16.11 12.86 0.10
N ALA A 95 17.10 12.83 -0.80
CA ALA A 95 17.71 14.05 -1.33
C ALA A 95 16.85 14.71 -2.43
N GLN A 96 15.93 13.95 -3.01
CA GLN A 96 15.02 14.38 -4.06
C GLN A 96 13.57 14.09 -3.66
N PRO A 97 12.59 14.82 -4.22
CA PRO A 97 11.18 14.48 -4.06
C PRO A 97 10.93 13.07 -4.56
N ILE A 98 10.09 12.32 -3.85
CA ILE A 98 9.64 11.00 -4.27
C ILE A 98 8.17 11.15 -4.66
N PRO A 99 7.74 10.64 -5.83
CA PRO A 99 6.34 10.69 -6.21
C PRO A 99 5.46 10.04 -5.12
N PRO A 100 4.42 10.71 -4.61
CA PRO A 100 3.58 10.19 -3.53
C PRO A 100 3.00 8.79 -3.81
N ARG A 101 2.67 8.51 -5.07
CA ARG A 101 2.13 7.22 -5.52
C ARG A 101 3.15 6.07 -5.50
N GLU A 102 4.44 6.36 -5.39
CA GLU A 102 5.48 5.33 -5.18
C GLU A 102 5.68 5.01 -3.70
N LEU A 103 5.21 5.88 -2.80
CA LEU A 103 5.30 5.64 -1.37
C LEU A 103 4.22 4.63 -0.93
N ILE A 104 4.58 3.81 0.05
CA ILE A 104 3.66 2.83 0.65
C ILE A 104 2.54 3.53 1.44
N PHE A 105 2.74 4.79 1.83
CA PHE A 105 1.79 5.55 2.63
C PHE A 105 0.52 5.88 1.83
N PRO A 106 -0.67 5.45 2.28
CA PRO A 106 -1.94 5.94 1.76
C PRO A 106 -2.04 7.45 1.95
N ASP A 107 -1.98 8.21 0.87
CA ASP A 107 -2.08 9.66 0.98
C ASP A 107 -3.41 10.08 1.61
N ILE A 108 -3.40 11.21 2.30
CA ILE A 108 -4.53 11.74 3.06
C ILE A 108 -4.91 13.09 2.45
N ASP A 109 -6.21 13.38 2.30
CA ASP A 109 -6.69 14.75 2.04
C ASP A 109 -7.29 15.30 3.34
N PRO A 110 -6.54 16.12 4.10
CA PRO A 110 -7.00 16.62 5.39
C PRO A 110 -8.29 17.45 5.32
N ARG A 111 -8.64 18.00 4.14
CA ARG A 111 -9.84 18.83 3.95
C ARG A 111 -11.13 18.02 3.94
N ARG A 112 -11.04 16.71 3.65
CA ARG A 112 -12.20 15.84 3.58
C ARG A 112 -12.65 15.35 4.96
N LEU A 113 -11.73 15.32 5.92
CA LEU A 113 -12.03 14.92 7.30
C LEU A 113 -12.93 15.95 7.98
N ASP A 114 -13.81 15.50 8.88
CA ASP A 114 -14.59 16.39 9.73
C ASP A 114 -13.63 17.27 10.57
N PRO A 115 -13.64 18.62 10.40
CA PRO A 115 -12.74 19.50 11.13
C PRO A 115 -12.89 19.43 12.66
N SER A 116 -14.06 19.02 13.15
CA SER A 116 -14.37 18.84 14.57
C SER A 116 -14.14 17.40 15.06
N GLY A 117 -13.90 16.47 14.13
CA GLY A 117 -13.73 15.05 14.40
C GLY A 117 -12.39 14.71 15.07
N LYS A 118 -12.36 13.51 15.67
CA LYS A 118 -11.16 12.96 16.31
C LYS A 118 -10.05 12.66 15.31
N ALA A 119 -10.37 12.18 14.10
CA ALA A 119 -9.39 11.94 13.04
C ALA A 119 -8.67 13.22 12.61
N SER A 120 -9.40 14.32 12.38
CA SER A 120 -8.81 15.62 12.03
C SER A 120 -7.95 16.20 13.16
N SER A 121 -8.43 16.10 14.40
CA SER A 121 -7.67 16.55 15.58
C SER A 121 -6.40 15.72 15.78
N ASN A 122 -6.47 14.39 15.60
CA ASN A 122 -5.34 13.49 15.66
C ASN A 122 -4.30 13.79 14.57
N LEU A 123 -4.74 14.00 13.33
CA LEU A 123 -3.85 14.34 12.22
C LEU A 123 -3.13 15.68 12.44
N ARG A 124 -3.85 16.71 12.91
CA ARG A 124 -3.25 18.02 13.26
C ARG A 124 -2.21 17.88 14.37
N GLN A 125 -2.50 17.10 15.40
CA GLN A 125 -1.55 16.82 16.47
C GLN A 125 -0.32 16.05 15.95
N GLY A 126 -0.51 15.06 15.08
CA GLY A 126 0.61 14.31 14.50
C GLY A 126 1.52 15.18 13.64
N ILE A 127 0.95 16.14 12.88
CA ILE A 127 1.71 17.15 12.15
C ILE A 127 2.57 17.99 13.10
N GLU A 128 2.00 18.43 14.22
CA GLU A 128 2.71 19.19 15.24
C GLU A 128 3.82 18.35 15.89
N ASP A 129 3.52 17.10 16.28
CA ASP A 129 4.49 16.18 16.85
C ASP A 129 5.69 15.95 15.91
N TYR A 130 5.43 15.78 14.61
CA TYR A 130 6.47 15.62 13.59
C TYR A 130 7.29 16.90 13.40
N ARG A 131 6.63 18.06 13.26
CA ARG A 131 7.32 19.36 13.05
C ARG A 131 8.17 19.76 14.23
N SER A 132 7.70 19.47 15.44
CA SER A 132 8.42 19.67 16.70
C SER A 132 9.37 18.52 17.05
N GLN A 133 9.54 17.54 16.14
CA GLN A 133 10.47 16.41 16.27
C GLN A 133 10.30 15.62 17.59
N ARG A 134 9.06 15.49 18.05
CA ARG A 134 8.76 14.84 19.33
C ARG A 134 9.02 13.34 19.24
N LEU A 135 9.79 12.82 20.19
CA LEU A 135 9.98 11.37 20.33
C LEU A 135 8.74 10.71 20.93
N TYR A 136 8.06 11.37 21.87
CA TYR A 136 6.75 10.94 22.37
C TYR A 136 5.67 11.67 21.58
N ALA A 137 4.89 10.93 20.79
CA ALA A 137 3.81 11.50 19.99
C ALA A 137 2.54 11.58 20.85
N GLU A 138 1.92 12.75 20.93
CA GLU A 138 0.61 12.91 21.56
C GLU A 138 -0.49 12.34 20.66
N ALA A 139 -0.31 12.40 19.34
CA ALA A 139 -1.18 11.75 18.38
C ALA A 139 -1.01 10.23 18.38
N LEU A 140 -2.11 9.53 18.11
CA LEU A 140 -2.11 8.11 17.72
C LEU A 140 -1.82 7.99 16.21
N PRO A 141 -1.52 6.77 15.70
CA PRO A 141 -1.35 6.57 14.27
C PRO A 141 -2.56 7.11 13.48
N ALA A 142 -2.29 7.84 12.40
CA ALA A 142 -3.33 8.27 11.47
C ALA A 142 -3.63 7.21 10.41
N VAL A 143 -2.71 6.24 10.22
CA VAL A 143 -2.81 5.16 9.25
C VAL A 143 -2.50 3.82 9.90
N LEU A 144 -3.41 2.86 9.73
CA LEU A 144 -3.12 1.44 9.98
C LEU A 144 -3.04 0.66 8.67
N ASP A 145 -2.04 -0.22 8.55
CA ASP A 145 -1.94 -1.19 7.48
C ASP A 145 -1.87 -2.59 8.07
N CYS A 146 -2.89 -3.38 7.78
CA CYS A 146 -3.19 -4.62 8.47
C CYS A 146 -3.01 -5.82 7.54
N GLN A 147 -2.04 -6.68 7.84
CA GLN A 147 -1.97 -8.02 7.27
C GLN A 147 -2.97 -8.92 8.02
N SER A 148 -4.27 -8.82 7.69
CA SER A 148 -5.33 -9.38 8.53
C SER A 148 -5.36 -10.91 8.57
N ILE A 149 -4.80 -11.57 7.55
CA ILE A 149 -4.77 -13.03 7.39
C ILE A 149 -3.52 -13.46 6.62
N LEU A 150 -3.05 -14.70 6.84
CA LEU A 150 -1.97 -15.32 6.05
C LEU A 150 -2.47 -16.34 5.03
N ALA A 151 -3.64 -16.93 5.27
CA ALA A 151 -4.24 -17.91 4.36
C ALA A 151 -4.50 -17.26 2.99
N CYS A 152 -4.05 -17.92 1.91
CA CYS A 152 -4.25 -17.45 0.54
C CYS A 152 -4.77 -18.58 -0.34
N ASN A 153 -5.55 -18.25 -1.37
CA ASN A 153 -6.00 -19.18 -2.40
C ASN A 153 -5.06 -19.23 -3.61
N ALA A 154 -3.87 -18.63 -3.51
CA ALA A 154 -2.86 -18.57 -4.56
C ALA A 154 -1.53 -19.19 -4.12
N GLY A 155 -0.71 -19.59 -5.07
CA GLY A 155 0.67 -20.06 -4.89
C GLY A 155 1.67 -19.18 -5.64
N CYS A 156 1.58 -17.86 -5.49
CA CYS A 156 2.36 -16.93 -6.33
C CYS A 156 3.88 -17.14 -6.19
N ILE A 157 4.60 -17.17 -7.32
CA ILE A 157 6.03 -17.51 -7.38
C ILE A 157 6.95 -16.53 -6.62
N MET A 158 6.50 -15.28 -6.48
CA MET A 158 7.21 -14.19 -5.81
C MET A 158 6.72 -13.93 -4.38
N CYS A 159 5.81 -14.74 -3.85
CA CYS A 159 5.27 -14.51 -2.51
C CYS A 159 5.99 -15.36 -1.46
N GLY A 160 6.58 -14.72 -0.47
CA GLY A 160 7.20 -15.38 0.68
C GLY A 160 6.26 -15.66 1.85
N GLN A 161 4.97 -15.33 1.74
CA GLN A 161 4.01 -15.53 2.84
C GLN A 161 3.68 -17.02 3.03
N PRO A 162 3.46 -17.48 4.28
CA PRO A 162 3.07 -18.86 4.54
C PRO A 162 1.57 -19.07 4.23
N HIS A 163 1.22 -19.21 2.95
CA HIS A 163 -0.17 -19.26 2.45
C HIS A 163 -1.06 -20.36 3.05
N ALA A 164 -0.47 -21.42 3.61
CA ALA A 164 -1.21 -22.49 4.28
C ALA A 164 -1.53 -22.18 5.75
N SER A 165 -0.96 -21.11 6.31
CA SER A 165 -1.21 -20.70 7.69
C SER A 165 -2.62 -20.17 7.85
N LYS A 166 -3.34 -20.65 8.87
CA LYS A 166 -4.67 -20.15 9.24
C LYS A 166 -4.61 -18.93 10.17
N LEU A 167 -3.41 -18.41 10.42
CA LEU A 167 -3.22 -17.25 11.29
C LEU A 167 -3.92 -16.03 10.69
N LYS A 168 -4.65 -15.33 11.56
CA LYS A 168 -5.37 -14.10 11.28
C LYS A 168 -5.55 -13.33 12.58
N HIS A 169 -5.93 -12.06 12.48
CA HIS A 169 -6.22 -11.24 13.65
C HIS A 169 -7.23 -11.90 14.58
N SER A 170 -6.88 -12.00 15.86
CA SER A 170 -7.77 -12.45 16.93
C SER A 170 -8.85 -11.41 17.22
N PRO A 171 -9.92 -11.77 17.97
CA PRO A 171 -10.91 -10.80 18.42
C PRO A 171 -10.31 -9.62 19.19
N LYS A 172 -9.26 -9.85 20.00
CA LYS A 172 -8.58 -8.79 20.73
C LYS A 172 -7.89 -7.79 19.81
N ILE A 173 -7.16 -8.29 18.80
CA ILE A 173 -6.50 -7.43 17.81
C ILE A 173 -7.55 -6.61 17.03
N LYS A 174 -8.66 -7.24 16.64
CA LYS A 174 -9.75 -6.55 15.92
C LYS A 174 -10.38 -5.43 16.77
N ASP A 175 -10.62 -5.68 18.06
CA ASP A 175 -11.14 -4.68 19.01
C ASP A 175 -10.20 -3.47 19.17
N GLU A 176 -8.88 -3.69 19.24
CA GLU A 176 -7.92 -2.58 19.28
C GLU A 176 -7.90 -1.76 17.98
N ILE A 177 -8.02 -2.42 16.82
CA ILE A 177 -8.11 -1.75 15.51
C ILE A 177 -9.41 -0.95 15.39
N GLU A 178 -10.54 -1.52 15.84
CA GLU A 178 -11.85 -0.85 15.85
C GLU A 178 -11.83 0.43 16.71
N LYS A 179 -11.32 0.34 17.95
CA LYS A 179 -11.15 1.50 18.84
C LYS A 179 -10.31 2.61 18.21
N ALA A 180 -9.31 2.23 17.42
CA ALA A 180 -8.44 3.16 16.71
C ALA A 180 -9.17 3.90 15.59
N GLY A 181 -10.21 3.30 14.98
CA GLY A 181 -10.93 3.81 13.80
C GLY A 181 -11.33 5.29 13.89
N GLN A 182 -11.75 5.76 15.07
CA GLN A 182 -12.13 7.17 15.30
C GLN A 182 -10.99 8.19 15.12
N TYR A 183 -9.73 7.73 15.16
CA TYR A 183 -8.51 8.56 15.02
C TYR A 183 -7.85 8.42 13.64
N LEU A 184 -8.28 7.46 12.84
CA LEU A 184 -7.65 7.14 11.55
C LEU A 184 -8.12 8.08 10.46
N SER A 185 -7.18 8.50 9.62
CA SER A 185 -7.43 9.12 8.32
C SER A 185 -7.48 8.06 7.21
N ALA A 186 -6.75 6.95 7.38
CA ALA A 186 -6.79 5.83 6.45
C ALA A 186 -6.57 4.48 7.16
N ILE A 187 -7.13 3.43 6.59
CA ILE A 187 -6.84 2.04 6.93
C ILE A 187 -6.68 1.21 5.66
N ARG A 188 -5.71 0.29 5.68
CA ARG A 188 -5.47 -0.65 4.60
C ARG A 188 -5.50 -2.08 5.11
N TRP A 189 -6.11 -2.98 4.34
CA TRP A 189 -6.03 -4.42 4.58
C TRP A 189 -5.31 -5.12 3.45
N GLN A 190 -4.47 -6.08 3.82
CA GLN A 190 -3.71 -6.95 2.94
C GLN A 190 -3.43 -8.29 3.63
N GLY A 191 -2.59 -9.12 3.01
CA GLY A 191 -2.18 -10.41 3.56
C GLY A 191 -3.05 -11.56 3.07
N GLY A 192 -2.38 -12.68 2.75
CA GLY A 192 -3.05 -13.85 2.19
C GLY A 192 -4.00 -13.45 1.05
N GLU A 193 -5.25 -13.91 1.15
CA GLU A 193 -6.39 -13.33 0.44
C GLU A 193 -7.47 -12.93 1.45
N VAL A 194 -7.70 -11.63 1.62
CA VAL A 194 -8.58 -11.05 2.66
C VAL A 194 -10.00 -11.62 2.61
N PHE A 195 -10.52 -11.92 1.40
CA PHE A 195 -11.87 -12.48 1.23
C PHE A 195 -11.99 -13.97 1.59
N LEU A 196 -10.90 -14.63 2.01
CA LEU A 196 -10.98 -15.94 2.67
C LEU A 196 -11.47 -15.84 4.12
N ASP A 197 -11.30 -14.70 4.80
CA ASP A 197 -11.94 -14.49 6.09
C ASP A 197 -13.40 -14.09 5.90
N LYS A 198 -14.33 -14.99 6.28
CA LYS A 198 -15.77 -14.76 6.17
C LYS A 198 -16.26 -13.54 6.96
N ASN A 199 -15.50 -13.10 7.96
CA ASN A 199 -15.84 -11.93 8.77
C ASN A 199 -15.28 -10.61 8.18
N PHE A 200 -14.50 -10.66 7.11
CA PHE A 200 -13.79 -9.48 6.61
C PHE A 200 -14.72 -8.32 6.24
N THR A 201 -15.84 -8.58 5.56
CA THR A 201 -16.81 -7.52 5.21
C THR A 201 -17.42 -6.89 6.47
N HIS A 202 -17.62 -7.67 7.54
CA HIS A 202 -18.08 -7.13 8.82
C HIS A 202 -17.00 -6.24 9.47
N ASP A 203 -15.73 -6.65 9.43
CA ASP A 203 -14.62 -5.82 9.94
C ASP A 203 -14.54 -4.46 9.20
N VAL A 204 -14.75 -4.46 7.87
CA VAL A 204 -14.78 -3.23 7.04
C VAL A 204 -15.98 -2.34 7.40
N GLN A 205 -17.13 -2.93 7.71
CA GLN A 205 -18.32 -2.19 8.14
C GLN A 205 -18.09 -1.51 9.49
N VAL A 206 -17.65 -2.29 10.49
CA VAL A 206 -17.49 -1.82 11.87
C VAL A 206 -16.49 -0.67 11.97
N ILE A 207 -15.35 -0.76 11.27
CA ILE A 207 -14.40 0.35 11.28
C ILE A 207 -14.96 1.60 10.57
N GLY A 208 -15.76 1.41 9.51
CA GLY A 208 -16.43 2.51 8.81
C GLY A 208 -17.49 3.20 9.67
N GLU A 209 -18.11 2.49 10.60
CA GLU A 209 -19.05 3.04 11.58
C GLU A 209 -18.34 3.82 12.68
N ALA A 210 -17.18 3.34 13.13
CA ALA A 210 -16.35 3.98 14.15
C ALA A 210 -15.55 5.21 13.64
N GLY A 211 -15.21 5.22 12.35
CA GLY A 211 -14.36 6.22 11.72
C GLY A 211 -15.07 7.45 11.15
N ASP A 212 -14.25 8.38 10.65
CA ASP A 212 -14.70 9.52 9.86
C ASP A 212 -15.29 9.04 8.51
N GLU A 213 -16.29 9.74 7.98
CA GLU A 213 -16.90 9.39 6.68
C GLU A 213 -15.90 9.51 5.52
N ALA A 214 -14.92 10.41 5.63
CA ALA A 214 -13.84 10.55 4.67
C ALA A 214 -12.65 9.63 4.95
N MET A 215 -12.69 8.78 5.98
CA MET A 215 -11.65 7.80 6.23
C MET A 215 -11.47 6.91 5.01
N ARG A 216 -10.24 6.91 4.47
CA ARG A 216 -9.89 6.11 3.30
C ARG A 216 -9.69 4.66 3.70
N LYS A 217 -10.49 3.76 3.13
CA LYS A 217 -10.44 2.31 3.36
C LYS A 217 -9.89 1.62 2.12
N ILE A 218 -8.71 1.03 2.20
CA ILE A 218 -8.04 0.41 1.05
C ILE A 218 -7.99 -1.10 1.23
N ILE A 219 -8.51 -1.83 0.25
CA ILE A 219 -8.51 -3.29 0.26
C ILE A 219 -7.54 -3.78 -0.82
N ILE A 220 -6.43 -4.40 -0.41
CA ILE A 220 -5.54 -5.14 -1.33
C ILE A 220 -6.06 -6.56 -1.47
N THR A 221 -6.30 -7.01 -2.70
CA THR A 221 -6.81 -8.35 -3.00
C THR A 221 -6.20 -8.89 -4.29
N ASN A 222 -6.16 -10.21 -4.45
CA ASN A 222 -5.91 -10.84 -5.73
C ASN A 222 -7.14 -10.82 -6.66
N GLY A 223 -8.31 -10.41 -6.17
CA GLY A 223 -9.53 -10.19 -6.95
C GLY A 223 -10.30 -11.46 -7.34
N SER A 224 -9.76 -12.66 -7.10
CA SER A 224 -10.33 -13.91 -7.61
C SER A 224 -11.60 -14.40 -6.89
N LEU A 225 -11.92 -13.83 -5.72
CA LEU A 225 -13.08 -14.19 -4.89
C LEU A 225 -14.20 -13.14 -4.93
N LEU A 226 -14.01 -12.06 -5.68
CA LEU A 226 -14.98 -10.99 -5.84
C LEU A 226 -15.88 -11.24 -7.05
N ASP A 227 -17.11 -10.75 -6.91
CA ASP A 227 -18.10 -10.64 -7.97
C ASP A 227 -18.80 -9.28 -7.82
N ALA A 228 -19.65 -8.92 -8.78
CA ALA A 228 -20.34 -7.64 -8.75
C ALA A 228 -21.19 -7.43 -7.49
N GLN A 229 -21.84 -8.48 -6.98
CA GLN A 229 -22.68 -8.38 -5.79
C GLN A 229 -21.85 -8.07 -4.53
N LYS A 230 -20.71 -8.75 -4.35
CA LYS A 230 -19.81 -8.49 -3.22
C LYS A 230 -19.17 -7.12 -3.31
N ILE A 231 -18.76 -6.71 -4.51
CA ILE A 231 -18.22 -5.37 -4.75
C ILE A 231 -19.27 -4.33 -4.35
N ASP A 232 -20.50 -4.45 -4.86
CA ASP A 232 -21.59 -3.52 -4.54
C ASP A 232 -21.92 -3.50 -3.04
N ALA A 233 -21.93 -4.66 -2.38
CA ALA A 233 -22.13 -4.74 -0.94
C ALA A 233 -21.06 -3.98 -0.15
N ILE A 234 -19.79 -4.06 -0.56
CA ILE A 234 -18.66 -3.36 0.10
C ILE A 234 -18.68 -1.86 -0.20
N LEU A 235 -18.99 -1.47 -1.45
CA LEU A 235 -19.07 -0.07 -1.85
C LEU A 235 -20.22 0.68 -1.18
N ASN A 236 -21.29 -0.02 -0.81
CA ASN A 236 -22.42 0.53 -0.08
C ASN A 236 -22.15 0.70 1.44
N LEU A 237 -21.03 0.21 1.95
CA LEU A 237 -20.64 0.43 3.35
C LEU A 237 -20.15 1.87 3.56
N ARG A 238 -20.50 2.47 4.70
CA ARG A 238 -20.08 3.82 5.09
C ARG A 238 -18.56 4.01 5.00
N GLY A 239 -18.12 5.10 4.36
CA GLY A 239 -16.70 5.50 4.24
C GLY A 239 -16.15 5.43 2.80
N ASP A 240 -14.93 5.93 2.57
CA ASP A 240 -14.30 5.97 1.24
C ASP A 240 -13.55 4.66 0.93
N THR A 241 -14.25 3.63 0.46
CA THR A 241 -13.64 2.35 0.07
C THR A 241 -12.97 2.41 -1.31
N ARG A 242 -11.77 1.84 -1.40
CA ARG A 242 -10.95 1.71 -2.61
C ARG A 242 -10.33 0.32 -2.70
N PHE A 243 -10.01 -0.12 -3.91
CA PHE A 243 -9.42 -1.42 -4.17
C PHE A 243 -8.05 -1.28 -4.83
N ILE A 244 -7.11 -2.10 -4.37
CA ILE A 244 -5.87 -2.37 -5.08
C ILE A 244 -5.95 -3.84 -5.50
N VAL A 245 -6.12 -4.08 -6.80
CA VAL A 245 -6.21 -5.45 -7.34
C VAL A 245 -4.84 -5.83 -7.90
N SER A 246 -4.28 -6.91 -7.36
CA SER A 246 -2.97 -7.38 -7.79
C SER A 246 -3.10 -8.41 -8.90
N MET A 247 -2.52 -8.13 -10.06
CA MET A 247 -2.47 -9.02 -11.22
C MET A 247 -1.13 -8.82 -11.93
N ASP A 248 -0.28 -9.84 -11.92
CA ASP A 248 1.14 -9.67 -12.27
C ASP A 248 1.42 -10.25 -13.68
N GLY A 249 0.65 -9.80 -14.66
CA GLY A 249 0.70 -10.19 -16.08
C GLY A 249 -0.50 -9.61 -16.83
N ALA A 250 -0.39 -9.47 -18.14
CA ALA A 250 -1.42 -8.94 -19.02
C ALA A 250 -2.18 -10.05 -19.79
N VAL A 251 -1.62 -11.26 -19.87
CA VAL A 251 -2.24 -12.39 -20.59
C VAL A 251 -2.48 -13.60 -19.67
N PRO A 252 -3.41 -14.51 -20.04
CA PRO A 252 -3.76 -15.67 -19.22
C PRO A 252 -2.58 -16.57 -18.85
N GLU A 253 -1.71 -16.89 -19.81
CA GLU A 253 -0.56 -17.79 -19.62
C GLU A 253 0.35 -17.28 -18.48
N THR A 254 0.70 -16.00 -18.55
CA THR A 254 1.61 -15.32 -17.60
C THR A 254 0.97 -15.21 -16.22
N VAL A 255 -0.27 -14.73 -16.14
CA VAL A 255 -0.97 -14.58 -14.85
C VAL A 255 -1.18 -15.93 -14.17
N ASN A 256 -1.63 -16.96 -14.89
CA ASN A 256 -1.91 -18.27 -14.31
C ASN A 256 -0.61 -18.98 -13.87
N THR A 257 0.52 -18.71 -14.53
CA THR A 257 1.84 -19.22 -14.14
C THR A 257 2.37 -18.51 -12.90
N ILE A 258 2.40 -17.17 -12.92
CA ILE A 258 2.95 -16.35 -11.83
C ILE A 258 2.09 -16.45 -10.57
N ARG A 259 0.77 -16.38 -10.73
CA ARG A 259 -0.24 -16.45 -9.66
C ARG A 259 -0.90 -17.82 -9.66
N TYR A 260 -0.09 -18.86 -9.45
CA TYR A 260 -0.54 -20.26 -9.46
C TYR A 260 -1.83 -20.47 -8.65
N HIS A 261 -2.74 -21.29 -9.17
CA HIS A 261 -4.12 -21.51 -8.71
C HIS A 261 -5.13 -20.37 -8.92
N LEU A 262 -4.70 -19.20 -9.39
CA LEU A 262 -5.61 -18.15 -9.82
C LEU A 262 -5.90 -18.26 -11.32
N ASP A 263 -6.99 -17.61 -11.71
CA ASP A 263 -7.47 -17.57 -13.08
C ASP A 263 -7.54 -16.11 -13.54
N HIS A 264 -6.82 -15.80 -14.62
CA HIS A 264 -6.78 -14.48 -15.23
C HIS A 264 -8.18 -13.90 -15.46
N ALA A 265 -9.12 -14.67 -16.02
CA ALA A 265 -10.45 -14.16 -16.35
C ALA A 265 -11.24 -13.72 -15.11
N LYS A 266 -11.05 -14.41 -13.98
CA LYS A 266 -11.66 -13.99 -12.70
C LYS A 266 -11.09 -12.66 -12.20
N ILE A 267 -9.76 -12.52 -12.18
CA ILE A 267 -9.11 -11.30 -11.70
C ILE A 267 -9.45 -10.12 -12.61
N PHE A 268 -9.33 -10.33 -13.93
CA PHE A 268 -9.67 -9.33 -14.94
C PHE A 268 -11.15 -8.93 -14.90
N GLY A 269 -12.05 -9.89 -14.67
CA GLY A 269 -13.47 -9.64 -14.45
C GLY A 269 -13.72 -8.71 -13.24
N THR A 270 -13.02 -8.94 -12.13
CA THR A 270 -13.08 -8.05 -10.96
C THR A 270 -12.59 -6.64 -11.27
N ILE A 271 -11.46 -6.49 -11.97
CA ILE A 271 -10.95 -5.17 -12.39
C ILE A 271 -11.97 -4.47 -13.28
N THR A 272 -12.56 -5.19 -14.24
CA THR A 272 -13.57 -4.65 -15.17
C THR A 272 -14.82 -4.16 -14.44
N VAL A 273 -15.35 -4.96 -13.51
CA VAL A 273 -16.52 -4.56 -12.71
C VAL A 273 -16.22 -3.32 -11.87
N LEU A 274 -15.04 -3.26 -11.24
CA LEU A 274 -14.62 -2.09 -10.47
C LEU A 274 -14.45 -0.85 -11.37
N ALA A 275 -13.89 -1.01 -12.57
CA ALA A 275 -13.75 0.06 -13.56
C ALA A 275 -15.13 0.61 -13.99
N ASP A 276 -16.11 -0.27 -14.18
CA ASP A 276 -17.49 0.15 -14.50
C ASP A 276 -18.13 0.91 -13.33
N ARG A 277 -17.96 0.44 -12.09
CA ARG A 277 -18.46 1.15 -10.90
C ARG A 277 -17.78 2.49 -10.72
N GLN A 278 -16.48 2.56 -10.93
CA GLN A 278 -15.69 3.79 -10.91
C GLN A 278 -16.28 4.84 -11.86
N LYS A 279 -16.59 4.46 -13.10
CA LYS A 279 -17.25 5.34 -14.09
C LYS A 279 -18.65 5.77 -13.66
N GLN A 280 -19.46 4.86 -13.14
CA GLN A 280 -20.83 5.15 -12.70
C GLN A 280 -20.90 6.19 -11.58
N VAL A 281 -19.93 6.15 -10.65
CA VAL A 281 -19.86 7.11 -9.53
C VAL A 281 -19.01 8.34 -9.84
N GLY A 282 -18.54 8.49 -11.08
CA GLY A 282 -17.76 9.66 -11.52
C GLY A 282 -16.39 9.78 -10.85
N ARG A 283 -15.77 8.66 -10.48
CA ARG A 283 -14.44 8.60 -9.86
C ARG A 283 -13.40 8.12 -10.87
N ASN A 284 -12.13 8.27 -10.51
CA ASN A 284 -10.98 7.70 -11.22
C ASN A 284 -9.99 6.97 -10.27
N ASP A 285 -10.34 6.86 -8.99
CA ASP A 285 -9.45 6.44 -7.91
C ASP A 285 -10.04 5.30 -7.05
N LEU A 286 -11.08 4.62 -7.57
CA LEU A 286 -11.77 3.52 -6.90
C LEU A 286 -10.97 2.22 -7.00
N VAL A 287 -10.31 1.99 -8.13
CA VAL A 287 -9.49 0.80 -8.38
C VAL A 287 -8.13 1.18 -8.92
N LEU A 288 -7.10 0.53 -8.36
CA LEU A 288 -5.73 0.57 -8.83
C LEU A 288 -5.30 -0.85 -9.21
N TRP A 289 -4.80 -1.03 -10.43
CA TRP A 289 -4.13 -2.27 -10.81
C TRP A 289 -2.69 -2.24 -10.29
N ASN A 290 -2.35 -3.10 -9.33
CA ASN A 290 -0.97 -3.29 -8.88
C ASN A 290 -0.29 -4.43 -9.64
N TYR A 291 0.86 -4.14 -10.25
CA TYR A 291 1.63 -5.04 -11.11
C TYR A 291 3.06 -5.15 -10.59
N THR A 292 3.44 -6.33 -10.14
CA THR A 292 4.81 -6.64 -9.69
C THR A 292 5.66 -7.01 -10.91
N VAL A 293 6.59 -6.13 -11.27
CA VAL A 293 7.50 -6.32 -12.39
C VAL A 293 8.59 -7.33 -12.02
N MET A 294 8.71 -8.36 -12.86
CA MET A 294 9.61 -9.51 -12.72
C MET A 294 10.15 -9.91 -14.08
N ARG A 295 11.19 -10.75 -14.11
CA ARG A 295 11.75 -11.27 -15.37
C ARG A 295 10.66 -11.91 -16.24
N SER A 296 9.79 -12.73 -15.66
CA SER A 296 8.78 -13.48 -16.41
C SER A 296 7.63 -12.65 -16.97
N ASN A 297 7.51 -11.36 -16.61
CA ASN A 297 6.39 -10.52 -17.08
C ASN A 297 6.82 -9.12 -17.56
N ILE A 298 8.12 -8.83 -17.62
CA ILE A 298 8.65 -7.52 -18.01
C ILE A 298 8.25 -7.12 -19.44
N ASP A 299 8.16 -8.10 -20.35
CA ASP A 299 7.74 -7.91 -21.75
C ASP A 299 6.28 -7.45 -21.89
N GLU A 300 5.45 -7.70 -20.88
CA GLU A 300 4.01 -7.43 -20.93
C GLU A 300 3.62 -6.06 -20.38
N VAL A 301 4.54 -5.30 -19.77
CA VAL A 301 4.23 -4.04 -19.08
C VAL A 301 3.57 -3.01 -20.02
N THR A 302 4.06 -2.85 -21.25
CA THR A 302 3.42 -1.93 -22.23
C THR A 302 2.00 -2.37 -22.59
N LEU A 303 1.76 -3.68 -22.69
CA LEU A 303 0.43 -4.23 -22.93
C LEU A 303 -0.48 -4.00 -21.71
N ALA A 304 0.03 -4.21 -20.49
CA ALA A 304 -0.72 -3.96 -19.26
C ALA A 304 -1.14 -2.49 -19.15
N ILE A 305 -0.26 -1.54 -19.46
CA ILE A 305 -0.58 -0.09 -19.52
C ILE A 305 -1.71 0.16 -20.54
N THR A 306 -1.63 -0.44 -21.73
CA THR A 306 -2.64 -0.28 -22.78
C THR A 306 -4.01 -0.81 -22.35
N ILE A 307 -4.04 -1.97 -21.70
CA ILE A 307 -5.26 -2.57 -21.18
C ILE A 307 -5.85 -1.70 -20.06
N ALA A 308 -5.03 -1.28 -19.10
CA ALA A 308 -5.44 -0.42 -18.01
C ALA A 308 -6.05 0.90 -18.51
N ASP A 309 -5.42 1.52 -19.52
CA ASP A 309 -5.91 2.73 -20.17
C ASP A 309 -7.26 2.52 -20.85
N SER A 310 -7.44 1.41 -21.56
CA SER A 310 -8.72 1.06 -22.19
C SER A 310 -9.86 0.88 -21.19
N LEU A 311 -9.54 0.45 -19.97
CA LEU A 311 -10.51 0.32 -18.88
C LEU A 311 -10.74 1.64 -18.15
N GLY A 312 -9.81 2.59 -18.24
CA GLY A 312 -9.80 3.82 -17.44
C GLY A 312 -9.40 3.55 -15.98
N VAL A 313 -8.45 2.63 -15.77
CA VAL A 313 -7.95 2.20 -14.46
C VAL A 313 -6.48 2.56 -14.34
N ASP A 314 -6.11 3.25 -13.27
CA ASP A 314 -4.70 3.54 -12.99
C ASP A 314 -3.90 2.24 -12.76
N ILE A 315 -2.62 2.25 -13.10
CA ILE A 315 -1.71 1.12 -12.91
C ILE A 315 -0.46 1.54 -12.13
N ASN A 316 -0.09 0.73 -11.13
CA ASN A 316 1.13 0.86 -10.36
C ASN A 316 2.10 -0.28 -10.67
N LEU A 317 3.31 0.08 -11.09
CA LEU A 317 4.39 -0.86 -11.37
C LEU A 317 5.31 -0.95 -10.15
N ALA A 318 5.27 -2.07 -9.44
CA ALA A 318 6.09 -2.31 -8.26
C ALA A 318 7.26 -3.25 -8.59
N ALA A 319 8.43 -3.03 -8.02
CA ALA A 319 9.51 -4.00 -8.13
C ALA A 319 9.22 -5.24 -7.27
N ILE A 320 9.56 -6.42 -7.77
CA ILE A 320 9.72 -7.60 -6.92
C ILE A 320 10.72 -7.34 -5.80
N GLN A 321 10.39 -7.80 -4.59
CA GLN A 321 11.24 -7.67 -3.41
C GLN A 321 11.61 -9.06 -2.89
N GLY A 322 12.84 -9.21 -2.41
CA GLY A 322 13.34 -10.47 -1.85
C GLY A 322 14.28 -11.23 -2.80
N ASN A 323 14.77 -12.37 -2.32
CA ASN A 323 15.77 -13.17 -3.03
C ASN A 323 15.11 -14.18 -3.98
N TYR A 324 14.90 -13.76 -5.23
CA TYR A 324 14.33 -14.61 -6.29
C TYR A 324 15.30 -14.66 -7.49
N PRO A 325 16.29 -15.58 -7.49
CA PRO A 325 17.39 -15.59 -8.48
C PRO A 325 16.97 -15.73 -9.94
N ASN A 326 15.75 -16.20 -10.21
CA ASN A 326 15.23 -16.37 -11.56
C ASN A 326 14.23 -15.28 -11.97
N GLU A 327 13.80 -14.41 -11.05
CA GLU A 327 12.73 -13.42 -11.29
C GLU A 327 13.15 -11.99 -10.96
N ASN A 328 13.95 -11.79 -9.91
CA ASN A 328 14.34 -10.48 -9.42
C ASN A 328 15.55 -9.94 -10.20
N PHE A 329 15.29 -9.44 -11.41
CA PHE A 329 16.31 -8.83 -12.26
C PHE A 329 16.85 -7.49 -11.72
N PHE A 330 16.30 -6.95 -10.62
CA PHE A 330 16.86 -5.78 -9.94
C PHE A 330 18.04 -6.14 -9.03
N GLU A 331 18.14 -7.41 -8.59
CA GLU A 331 19.22 -7.91 -7.73
C GLU A 331 20.14 -8.89 -8.45
N PHE A 332 19.66 -9.52 -9.54
CA PHE A 332 20.39 -10.53 -10.31
C PHE A 332 20.54 -10.10 -11.77
N PRO A 333 21.66 -10.44 -12.44
CA PRO A 333 21.91 -10.06 -13.84
C PRO A 333 21.08 -10.90 -14.81
N LEU A 334 19.77 -10.69 -14.82
CA LEU A 334 18.81 -11.42 -15.65
C LEU A 334 18.36 -10.62 -16.88
N VAL A 335 18.62 -9.32 -16.89
CA VAL A 335 18.29 -8.36 -17.95
C VAL A 335 19.49 -7.46 -18.16
N GLU A 336 19.99 -7.38 -19.38
CA GLU A 336 21.14 -6.54 -19.74
C GLU A 336 20.78 -5.05 -19.74
N PRO A 337 21.72 -4.13 -19.46
CA PRO A 337 21.47 -2.68 -19.41
C PRO A 337 20.80 -2.12 -20.67
N GLU A 338 21.20 -2.57 -21.86
CA GLU A 338 20.60 -2.11 -23.13
C GLU A 338 19.18 -2.66 -23.32
N GLN A 339 18.86 -3.82 -22.74
CA GLN A 339 17.51 -4.34 -22.74
C GLN A 339 16.63 -3.57 -21.73
N TRP A 340 17.16 -3.29 -20.55
CA TRP A 340 16.48 -2.48 -19.54
C TRP A 340 16.12 -1.09 -20.05
N GLU A 341 17.07 -0.39 -20.68
CA GLU A 341 16.81 0.95 -21.23
C GLU A 341 15.73 0.91 -22.32
N ARG A 342 15.68 -0.15 -23.15
CA ARG A 342 14.60 -0.33 -24.15
C ARG A 342 13.23 -0.49 -23.49
N TYR A 343 13.13 -1.22 -22.38
CA TYR A 343 11.88 -1.31 -21.63
C TYR A 343 11.46 0.04 -21.08
N LEU A 344 12.36 0.76 -20.42
CA LEU A 344 12.07 2.07 -19.85
C LEU A 344 11.55 3.07 -20.89
N VAL A 345 12.24 3.19 -22.03
CA VAL A 345 11.81 4.07 -23.13
C VAL A 345 10.41 3.66 -23.64
N SER A 346 10.15 2.36 -23.79
CA SER A 346 8.84 1.86 -24.22
C SER A 346 7.74 2.18 -23.22
N TRP A 347 7.99 1.99 -21.92
CA TRP A 347 7.04 2.22 -20.85
C TRP A 347 6.74 3.70 -20.67
N GLU A 348 7.76 4.55 -20.69
CA GLU A 348 7.61 6.01 -20.61
C GLU A 348 6.83 6.56 -21.81
N ALA A 349 7.12 6.07 -23.02
CA ALA A 349 6.36 6.45 -24.20
C ALA A 349 4.90 5.98 -24.13
N SER A 350 4.63 4.81 -23.55
CA SER A 350 3.27 4.30 -23.32
C SER A 350 2.53 5.14 -22.29
N ALA A 351 3.16 5.39 -21.13
CA ALA A 351 2.63 6.20 -20.05
C ALA A 351 2.32 7.65 -20.50
N ALA A 352 3.18 8.25 -21.30
CA ALA A 352 2.98 9.61 -21.81
C ALA A 352 1.79 9.74 -22.78
N ARG A 353 1.34 8.64 -23.40
CA ARG A 353 0.16 8.61 -24.28
C ARG A 353 -1.13 8.19 -23.57
N ALA A 354 -1.02 7.58 -22.40
CA ALA A 354 -2.16 7.08 -21.65
C ALA A 354 -2.98 8.22 -21.04
N SER A 355 -4.29 8.01 -20.91
CA SER A 355 -5.22 8.91 -20.22
C SER A 355 -5.30 8.62 -18.71
N ILE A 356 -4.80 7.46 -18.29
CA ILE A 356 -4.66 7.02 -16.90
C ILE A 356 -3.33 7.45 -16.29
N THR A 357 -3.22 7.35 -14.97
CA THR A 357 -1.93 7.46 -14.29
C THR A 357 -1.18 6.12 -14.33
N VAL A 358 0.10 6.18 -14.73
CA VAL A 358 1.05 5.08 -14.63
C VAL A 358 2.11 5.45 -13.59
N SER A 359 2.15 4.75 -12.45
CA SER A 359 3.12 5.02 -11.37
C SER A 359 4.19 3.93 -11.25
N GLY A 360 5.32 4.27 -10.62
CA GLY A 360 6.37 3.32 -10.25
C GLY A 360 7.56 3.24 -11.20
N ILE A 361 7.46 3.77 -12.44
CA ILE A 361 8.56 3.71 -13.43
C ILE A 361 9.86 4.32 -12.88
N GLU A 362 9.77 5.47 -12.21
CA GLU A 362 10.94 6.15 -11.62
C GLU A 362 11.54 5.32 -10.47
N GLY A 363 10.69 4.78 -9.60
CA GLY A 363 11.10 3.83 -8.56
C GLY A 363 11.81 2.59 -9.10
N LEU A 364 11.32 2.00 -10.20
CA LEU A 364 11.98 0.87 -10.87
C LEU A 364 13.34 1.27 -11.46
N ARG A 365 13.45 2.46 -12.06
CA ARG A 365 14.71 3.02 -12.57
C ARG A 365 15.76 3.13 -11.47
N HIS A 366 15.39 3.61 -10.29
CA HIS A 366 16.30 3.69 -9.14
C HIS A 366 16.69 2.33 -8.57
N ARG A 367 15.82 1.33 -8.71
CA ARG A 367 16.07 0.00 -8.16
C ARG A 367 16.98 -0.85 -9.04
N TYR A 368 16.97 -0.62 -10.36
CA TYR A 368 17.87 -1.34 -11.27
C TYR A 368 19.32 -0.92 -11.05
N ARG A 369 20.14 -1.87 -10.61
CA ARG A 369 21.57 -1.68 -10.33
C ARG A 369 22.36 -2.60 -11.25
N CYS A 370 22.80 -2.07 -12.38
CA CYS A 370 23.80 -2.73 -13.22
C CYS A 370 25.11 -1.94 -13.21
#